data_AF-I3E875-F1
#
_entry.id   AF-I3E875-F1
#
_cell.length_a   1.000
_cell.length_b   1.000
_cell.length_c   1.000
_cell.angle_alpha   90.00
_cell.angle_beta   90.00
_cell.angle_gamma   90.00
#
_symmetry.space_group_name_H-M   'P 1'
#
loop_
_entity.id
_entity.type
_entity.pdbx_description
1 polymer ?
#
loop_
_entity_poly.entity_id
_entity_poly.type
_entity_poly.pdbx_seq_one_letter_code
_entity_poly.pdbx_strand_id
1 'polypeptide(L)'
;MDNKILLERLAKIPEIKLNKHKKSDLINGECITRKPFHRRKNVIGDINPNGNSFILYKDGKWVSKNKLGIKTIEETIEWIKKDIELLSK
;
A
#
# COMPACT_ATOMS: atom_id res chain seq x y z
N MET A 1 11.04 -10.58 -0.27
CA MET A 1 10.18 -9.96 0.76
C MET A 1 8.93 -10.80 0.89
N ASP A 2 8.52 -11.07 2.12
CA ASP A 2 7.31 -11.81 2.45
C ASP A 2 6.13 -10.83 2.63
N ASN A 3 5.08 -10.98 1.82
CA ASN A 3 3.91 -10.11 1.87
C ASN A 3 3.09 -10.30 3.15
N LYS A 4 3.15 -11.46 3.80
CA LYS A 4 2.45 -11.69 5.06
C LYS A 4 3.03 -10.80 6.16
N ILE A 5 4.35 -10.74 6.26
CA ILE A 5 5.04 -9.84 7.19
C ILE A 5 4.75 -8.38 6.85
N LEU A 6 4.74 -8.01 5.55
CA LEU A 6 4.37 -6.66 5.13
C LEU A 6 2.95 -6.31 5.61
N LEU A 7 1.97 -7.18 5.41
CA LEU A 7 0.58 -6.96 5.82
C LEU A 7 0.47 -6.78 7.35
N GLU A 8 1.16 -7.60 8.14
CA GLU A 8 1.23 -7.45 9.60
C GLU A 8 1.81 -6.10 10.03
N ARG A 9 2.79 -5.57 9.28
CA ARG A 9 3.39 -4.26 9.55
C ARG A 9 2.47 -3.12 9.12
N LEU A 10 1.80 -3.25 7.97
CA LEU A 10 0.83 -2.27 7.48
C LEU A 10 -0.38 -2.15 8.39
N ALA A 11 -0.86 -3.27 8.95
CA ALA A 11 -1.97 -3.28 9.91
C ALA A 11 -1.68 -2.49 11.20
N LYS A 12 -0.41 -2.22 11.50
CA LYS A 12 0.02 -1.41 12.65
C LYS A 12 0.13 0.09 12.33
N ILE A 13 -0.06 0.50 11.07
CA ILE A 13 -0.06 1.91 10.66
C ILE A 13 -1.49 2.44 10.78
N PRO A 14 -1.79 3.35 11.72
CA PRO A 14 -3.15 3.84 11.96
C PRO A 14 -3.80 4.49 10.73
N GLU A 15 -2.98 5.11 9.88
CA GLU A 15 -3.41 5.80 8.67
C GLU A 15 -3.64 4.85 7.48
N ILE A 16 -3.47 3.54 7.64
CA ILE A 16 -3.73 2.54 6.60
C ILE A 16 -4.86 1.59 7.02
N LYS A 17 -5.85 1.47 6.13
CA LYS A 17 -6.87 0.43 6.18
C LYS A 17 -6.56 -0.65 5.15
N LEU A 18 -6.49 -1.90 5.59
CA LEU A 18 -6.38 -3.05 4.70
C LEU A 18 -7.76 -3.56 4.31
N ASN A 19 -8.04 -3.64 3.01
CA ASN A 19 -9.30 -4.08 2.45
C ASN A 19 -9.09 -5.29 1.53
N LYS A 20 -9.70 -6.42 1.89
CA LYS A 20 -9.69 -7.63 1.05
C LYS A 20 -10.61 -7.45 -0.16
N HIS A 21 -10.18 -7.94 -1.32
CA HIS A 21 -11.00 -8.02 -2.51
C HIS A 21 -12.19 -8.98 -2.30
N LYS A 22 -13.33 -8.69 -2.94
CA LYS A 22 -14.54 -9.54 -2.79
C LYS A 22 -14.42 -10.91 -3.46
N LYS A 23 -13.62 -11.02 -4.53
CA LYS A 23 -13.54 -12.20 -5.41
C LYS A 23 -12.15 -12.83 -5.47
N SER A 24 -11.20 -12.35 -4.67
CA SER A 24 -9.82 -12.85 -4.65
C SER A 24 -9.23 -12.72 -3.24
N ASP A 25 -8.12 -13.41 -3.01
CA ASP A 25 -7.35 -13.27 -1.77
C ASP A 25 -6.45 -12.04 -1.74
N LEU A 26 -6.55 -11.18 -2.76
CA LEU A 26 -5.77 -9.96 -2.84
C LEU A 26 -6.27 -8.91 -1.84
N ILE A 27 -5.34 -8.11 -1.35
CA ILE A 27 -5.59 -7.07 -0.37
C ILE A 27 -5.08 -5.73 -0.91
N ASN A 28 -5.88 -4.68 -0.73
CA ASN A 28 -5.49 -3.30 -0.97
C ASN A 28 -5.20 -2.60 0.36
N GLY A 29 -4.28 -1.65 0.35
CA GLY A 29 -4.05 -0.72 1.46
C GLY A 29 -4.50 0.68 1.08
N GLU A 30 -5.47 1.19 1.82
CA GLU A 30 -6.06 2.51 1.63
C GLU A 30 -5.63 3.45 2.75
N CYS A 31 -5.16 4.64 2.39
CA CYS A 31 -4.92 5.74 3.28
C CYS A 31 -6.24 6.26 3.86
N ILE A 32 -6.27 6.36 5.18
CA ILE A 32 -7.26 7.10 5.95
C ILE A 32 -6.73 8.53 6.07
N THR A 33 -7.11 9.40 5.12
CA THR A 33 -6.68 10.81 5.15
C THR A 33 -7.58 11.64 6.06
N ARG A 34 -7.03 12.71 6.64
CA ARG A 34 -7.83 13.72 7.37
C ARG A 34 -8.68 14.59 6.44
N LYS A 35 -8.41 14.54 5.12
CA LYS A 35 -9.15 15.26 4.08
C LYS A 35 -10.09 14.30 3.33
N PRO A 36 -11.38 14.25 3.67
CA PRO A 36 -12.32 13.27 3.12
C PRO A 36 -12.53 13.41 1.60
N PHE A 37 -12.27 14.59 1.03
CA PHE A 37 -12.39 14.89 -0.40
C PHE A 37 -11.12 14.63 -1.23
N HIS A 38 -10.06 14.09 -0.62
CA HIS A 38 -8.88 13.73 -1.39
C HIS A 38 -9.26 12.64 -2.41
N ARG A 39 -9.03 12.92 -3.71
CA ARG A 39 -9.46 12.05 -4.83
C ARG A 39 -8.85 10.65 -4.80
N ARG A 40 -7.74 10.50 -4.09
CA ARG A 40 -7.00 9.25 -3.97
C ARG A 40 -6.95 8.80 -2.53
N LYS A 41 -7.38 7.55 -2.30
CA LYS A 41 -7.26 6.83 -1.03
C LYS A 41 -6.34 5.62 -1.13
N ASN A 42 -6.18 4.98 -2.28
CA ASN A 42 -5.39 3.75 -2.37
C ASN A 42 -3.89 4.05 -2.53
N VAL A 43 -3.06 3.43 -1.70
CA VAL A 43 -1.60 3.61 -1.68
C VAL A 43 -0.88 2.37 -2.22
N ILE A 44 -1.39 1.19 -1.87
CA ILE A 44 -0.88 -0.11 -2.28
C ILE A 44 -2.05 -1.00 -2.71
N GLY A 45 -1.84 -1.79 -3.75
CA GLY A 45 -2.86 -2.64 -4.36
C GLY A 45 -2.37 -4.04 -4.65
N ASP A 46 -3.32 -4.95 -4.80
CA ASP A 46 -3.13 -6.34 -5.24
C ASP A 46 -2.04 -7.09 -4.46
N ILE A 47 -1.98 -6.87 -3.14
CA ILE A 47 -1.07 -7.61 -2.28
C ILE A 47 -1.60 -9.03 -2.16
N ASN A 48 -0.86 -10.01 -2.69
CA ASN A 48 -1.12 -11.41 -2.43
C ASN A 48 -0.49 -11.82 -1.09
N PRO A 49 -1.25 -12.22 -0.05
CA PRO A 49 -0.70 -12.58 1.26
C PRO A 49 0.33 -13.71 1.21
N ASN A 50 0.16 -14.65 0.28
CA ASN A 50 1.04 -15.81 0.10
C ASN A 50 2.09 -15.59 -1.00
N GLY A 51 2.20 -14.36 -1.49
CA GLY A 51 3.10 -13.98 -2.58
C GLY A 51 4.20 -13.03 -2.13
N ASN A 52 4.90 -12.51 -3.13
CA ASN A 52 5.92 -11.48 -2.96
C ASN A 52 5.67 -10.26 -3.86
N SER A 53 4.54 -10.21 -4.56
CA SER A 53 4.19 -9.18 -5.53
C SER A 53 3.10 -8.27 -4.99
N PHE A 54 3.18 -6.99 -5.38
CA PHE A 54 2.13 -5.99 -5.21
C PHE A 54 2.47 -4.77 -6.09
N ILE A 55 1.48 -3.89 -6.22
CA ILE A 55 1.58 -2.64 -6.96
C ILE A 55 1.44 -1.45 -6.01
N LEU A 56 2.18 -0.39 -6.30
CA LEU A 56 2.12 0.89 -5.60
C LEU A 56 1.62 1.94 -6.58
N TYR A 57 0.83 2.90 -6.11
CA TYR A 57 0.31 3.93 -6.99
C TYR A 57 1.28 5.12 -7.03
N LYS A 58 1.90 5.35 -8.17
CA LYS A 58 2.85 6.44 -8.39
C LYS A 58 2.40 7.28 -9.58
N ASP A 59 2.31 8.60 -9.39
CA ASP A 59 2.08 9.58 -10.46
C ASP A 59 0.90 9.25 -11.38
N GLY A 60 -0.23 8.85 -10.80
CA GLY A 60 -1.44 8.52 -11.55
C GLY A 60 -1.54 7.07 -12.02
N LYS A 61 -0.53 6.23 -11.77
CA LYS A 61 -0.42 4.87 -12.32
C LYS A 61 -0.08 3.83 -11.26
N TRP A 62 -0.57 2.62 -11.45
CA TRP A 62 -0.15 1.46 -10.67
C TRP A 62 1.15 0.89 -11.23
N VAL A 63 2.16 0.79 -10.37
CA VAL A 63 3.51 0.35 -10.73
C VAL A 63 3.94 -0.77 -9.81
N SER A 64 4.51 -1.84 -10.36
CA SER A 64 5.04 -2.93 -9.54
C SER A 64 6.19 -2.46 -8.65
N LYS A 65 6.27 -3.01 -7.44
CA LYS A 65 7.36 -2.67 -6.50
C LYS A 65 8.76 -2.86 -7.11
N ASN A 66 8.92 -3.90 -7.97
CA ASN A 66 10.19 -4.22 -8.60
C ASN A 66 10.62 -3.11 -9.58
N LYS A 67 9.67 -2.51 -10.31
CA LYS A 67 9.94 -1.40 -11.22
C LYS A 67 10.27 -0.10 -10.47
N LEU A 68 9.83 0.02 -9.21
CA LEU A 68 10.20 1.11 -8.31
C LEU A 68 11.52 0.87 -7.57
N GLY A 69 12.18 -0.28 -7.79
CA GLY A 69 13.43 -0.62 -7.13
C GLY A 69 13.27 -1.02 -5.66
N ILE A 70 12.05 -1.23 -5.17
CA ILE A 70 11.75 -1.56 -3.78
C ILE A 70 11.96 -3.06 -3.56
N LYS A 71 12.91 -3.39 -2.67
CA LYS A 71 13.38 -4.73 -2.37
C LYS A 71 13.00 -5.18 -0.95
N THR A 72 12.87 -4.25 -0.01
CA THR A 72 12.64 -4.55 1.42
C THR A 72 11.27 -4.09 1.93
N ILE A 73 10.90 -4.59 3.12
CA ILE A 73 9.67 -4.18 3.81
C ILE A 73 9.80 -2.73 4.23
N GLU A 74 10.96 -2.36 4.77
CA GLU A 74 11.28 -1.03 5.28
C GLU A 74 11.14 0.02 4.19
N GLU A 75 11.71 -0.23 3.00
CA GLU A 75 11.57 0.64 1.83
C GLU A 75 10.10 0.80 1.42
N THR A 76 9.32 -0.30 1.47
CA THR A 76 7.90 -0.27 1.16
C THR A 76 7.13 0.60 2.16
N ILE A 77 7.40 0.43 3.45
CA ILE A 77 6.75 1.19 4.53
C ILE A 77 7.13 2.67 4.45
N GLU A 78 8.40 3.00 4.19
CA GLU A 78 8.85 4.38 4.03
C GLU A 78 8.18 5.04 2.82
N TRP A 79 8.10 4.33 1.70
CA TRP A 79 7.40 4.78 0.50
C TRP A 79 5.92 5.09 0.81
N ILE A 80 5.24 4.19 1.50
CA ILE A 80 3.83 4.35 1.88
C ILE A 80 3.64 5.54 2.83
N LYS A 81 4.52 5.72 3.82
CA LYS A 81 4.45 6.85 4.75
C LYS A 81 4.61 8.20 4.05
N LYS A 82 5.56 8.32 3.11
CA LYS A 82 5.74 9.53 2.31
C LYS A 82 4.49 9.84 1.49
N ASP A 83 3.88 8.82 0.91
CA ASP A 83 2.66 9.00 0.12
C ASP A 83 1.46 9.38 1.00
N ILE A 84 1.28 8.77 2.18
CA ILE A 84 0.28 9.18 3.19
C ILE A 84 0.44 10.65 3.58
N GLU A 85 1.68 11.10 3.82
CA GLU A 85 1.99 12.49 4.17
C GLU A 85 1.55 13.44 3.05
N LEU A 86 1.86 13.11 1.78
CA LEU A 86 1.44 13.89 0.63
C LEU A 86 -0.10 13.96 0.50
N LEU A 87 -0.80 12.85 0.74
CA LEU A 87 -2.27 12.79 0.66
C LEU A 87 -2.96 13.48 1.84
N SER A 88 -2.25 13.69 2.95
CA SER A 88 -2.76 14.29 4.18
C SER A 88 -2.41 15.78 4.34
N LYS A 89 -1.49 16.30 3.52
CA LYS A 89 -1.20 17.74 3.41
C LYS A 89 -2.39 18.50 2.86
#